data_AF-A0A8B9LXF8-F1
#
_entry.id   AF-A0A8B9LXF8-F1
#
_cell.length_a   1.000
_cell.length_b   1.000
_cell.length_c   1.000
_cell.angle_alpha   90.00
_cell.angle_beta   90.00
_cell.angle_gamma   90.00
#
_symmetry.space_group_name_H-M   'P 1'
#
loop_
_entity.id
_entity.type
_entity.pdbx_description
1 polymer ?
#
loop_
_entity_poly.entity_id
_entity_poly.type
_entity_poly.pdbx_seq_one_letter_code
_entity_poly.pdbx_strand_id
1 'polypeptide(L)'
;MPHDSYIVRVKAVVMTRDDSSGGWLPQEGGGLSRVGVCKVTYPEGNGRSGFLIHGERQKDKLVVLECFVKKDLVYTKANPTFHHWKVDNRKFGLTFQSPADARAFDRGVRKAIEDLIEGTATRGGSHSNPWKSGELVLSHGAGKRDGCKISSSAWTSLVHVSKCSRVLSLC
;
A
#
# COMPACT_ATOMS: atom_id res chain seq x y z
N MET A 1 19.02 2.72 6.83
CA MET A 1 17.72 2.04 7.01
C MET A 1 17.90 0.54 6.78
N PRO A 2 17.45 -0.34 7.70
CA PRO A 2 17.51 -1.80 7.50
C PRO A 2 16.78 -2.21 6.22
N HIS A 3 17.26 -3.24 5.52
CA HIS A 3 16.66 -3.70 4.26
C HIS A 3 15.21 -4.18 4.45
N ASP A 4 14.92 -4.75 5.62
CA ASP A 4 13.60 -5.27 5.99
C ASP A 4 12.52 -4.19 6.20
N SER A 5 12.91 -2.91 6.19
CA SER A 5 11.96 -1.80 6.27
C SER A 5 11.24 -1.52 4.96
N TYR A 6 11.72 -2.04 3.84
CA TYR A 6 11.14 -1.77 2.53
C TYR A 6 9.97 -2.71 2.22
N ILE A 7 8.82 -2.12 1.91
CA ILE A 7 7.64 -2.88 1.44
C ILE A 7 7.68 -3.14 -0.07
N VAL A 8 8.42 -2.31 -0.81
CA VAL A 8 8.68 -2.51 -2.25
C VAL A 8 10.02 -1.86 -2.62
N ARG A 9 10.75 -2.46 -3.56
CA ARG A 9 11.95 -1.89 -4.19
C ARG A 9 11.96 -2.22 -5.68
N VAL A 10 12.22 -1.21 -6.50
CA VAL A 10 12.28 -1.29 -7.97
C VAL A 10 13.46 -0.49 -8.51
N LYS A 11 13.70 -0.60 -9.82
CA LYS A 11 14.66 0.23 -10.55
C LYS A 11 13.91 1.25 -11.42
N ALA A 12 14.24 2.53 -11.28
CA ALA A 12 13.61 3.61 -12.04
C ALA A 12 14.56 4.81 -12.16
N VAL A 13 14.31 5.68 -13.14
CA VAL A 13 14.93 7.01 -13.21
C VAL A 13 14.05 7.98 -12.42
N VAL A 14 14.67 8.73 -11.52
CA VAL A 14 13.97 9.77 -10.74
C VAL A 14 13.79 11.00 -11.62
N MET A 15 12.57 11.52 -11.66
CA MET A 15 12.17 12.68 -12.44
C MET A 15 11.70 13.79 -11.49
N THR A 16 11.97 15.04 -11.87
CA THR A 16 11.42 16.24 -11.25
C THR A 16 10.63 17.01 -12.30
N ARG A 17 9.70 17.86 -11.86
CA ARG A 17 9.02 18.78 -12.76
C ARG A 17 9.58 20.17 -12.58
N ASP A 18 10.03 20.76 -13.67
CA ASP A 18 10.41 22.17 -13.72
C ASP A 18 9.15 22.99 -14.00
N ASP A 19 8.80 23.90 -13.09
CA ASP A 19 7.60 24.72 -13.22
C ASP A 19 7.76 25.81 -14.29
N SER A 20 8.98 26.11 -14.75
CA SER A 20 9.21 27.09 -15.82
C SER A 20 8.95 26.52 -17.22
N SER A 21 9.41 25.29 -17.50
CA SER A 21 9.13 24.59 -18.76
C SER A 21 7.83 23.78 -18.76
N GLY A 22 7.28 23.48 -17.58
CA GLY A 22 6.11 22.61 -17.41
C GLY A 22 6.38 21.12 -17.68
N GLY A 23 7.61 20.77 -18.08
CA GLY A 23 8.04 19.43 -18.47
C GLY A 23 8.64 18.62 -17.32
N TRP A 24 8.81 17.31 -17.58
CA TRP A 24 9.48 16.38 -16.68
C TRP A 24 10.93 16.19 -17.11
N LEU A 25 11.86 16.33 -16.17
CA LEU A 25 13.30 16.23 -16.40
C LEU A 25 13.93 15.23 -15.43
N PRO A 26 14.98 14.49 -15.84
CA PRO A 26 15.70 13.61 -14.93
C PRO A 26 16.32 14.41 -13.78
N GLN A 27 16.13 13.94 -12.55
CA GLN A 27 16.69 14.58 -11.37
C GLN A 27 18.22 14.47 -11.39
N GLU A 28 18.91 15.60 -11.22
CA GLU A 28 20.38 15.68 -11.08
C GLU A 28 21.16 14.94 -12.17
N GLY A 29 20.74 15.06 -13.43
CA GLY A 29 21.35 14.39 -14.58
C GLY A 29 20.87 12.94 -14.79
N GLY A 30 19.91 12.48 -13.99
CA GLY A 30 19.24 11.21 -14.15
C GLY A 30 20.11 10.02 -13.73
N GLY A 31 19.99 8.94 -14.51
CA GLY A 31 20.57 7.65 -14.18
C GLY A 31 19.62 6.77 -13.36
N LEU A 32 19.95 5.48 -13.34
CA LEU A 32 19.09 4.49 -12.72
C LEU A 32 19.27 4.49 -11.19
N SER A 33 18.15 4.53 -10.48
CA SER A 33 18.10 4.49 -9.01
C SER A 33 17.44 3.22 -8.51
N ARG A 34 17.85 2.77 -7.32
CA ARG A 34 17.09 1.81 -6.50
C ARG A 34 16.09 2.63 -5.70
N VAL A 35 14.82 2.53 -6.08
CA VAL A 35 13.74 3.31 -5.48
C VAL A 35 12.81 2.36 -4.72
N GLY A 36 12.43 2.73 -3.51
CA GLY A 36 11.55 1.92 -2.70
C GLY A 36 10.67 2.74 -1.77
N VAL A 37 9.63 2.10 -1.27
CA VAL A 37 8.81 2.61 -0.18
C VAL A 37 9.25 1.88 1.08
N CYS A 38 9.67 2.59 2.11
CA CYS A 38 10.09 2.02 3.38
C CYS A 38 9.27 2.55 4.55
N LYS A 39 9.06 1.69 5.54
CA LYS A 39 8.49 2.05 6.83
C LYS A 39 9.58 2.71 7.67
N VAL A 40 9.27 3.87 8.23
CA VAL A 40 10.17 4.63 9.11
C VAL A 40 9.52 4.75 10.49
N THR A 41 10.28 4.49 11.55
CA THR A 41 9.80 4.63 12.94
C THR A 41 10.48 5.83 13.56
N TYR A 42 9.71 6.72 14.19
CA TYR A 42 10.27 7.87 14.90
C TYR A 42 10.54 7.50 16.36
N PRO A 43 11.80 7.54 16.84
CA PRO A 43 12.16 7.15 18.20
C PRO A 43 11.45 7.98 19.27
N GLU A 44 11.22 9.26 19.00
CA GLU A 44 10.70 10.24 19.97
C GLU A 44 9.16 10.35 19.96
N GLY A 45 8.48 9.68 19.03
CA GLY A 45 7.07 9.93 18.74
C GLY A 45 6.14 8.79 19.10
N ASN A 46 5.93 8.46 20.38
CA ASN A 46 4.86 7.56 20.86
C ASN A 46 4.60 6.31 19.97
N GLY A 47 5.67 5.70 19.45
CA GLY A 47 5.67 4.55 18.53
C GLY A 47 5.07 4.77 17.13
N ARG A 48 4.89 6.03 16.67
CA ARG A 48 4.32 6.34 15.35
C ARG A 48 5.30 5.94 14.25
N SER A 49 4.83 5.12 13.33
CA SER A 49 5.53 4.81 12.08
C SER A 49 4.96 5.63 10.92
N GLY A 50 5.85 6.16 10.08
CA GLY A 50 5.51 6.75 8.79
C GLY A 50 6.02 5.89 7.63
N PHE A 51 5.85 6.39 6.42
CA PHE A 51 6.45 5.80 5.22
C PHE A 51 7.20 6.86 4.43
N LEU A 52 8.30 6.43 3.82
CA LEU A 52 9.20 7.26 3.02
C LEU A 52 9.37 6.61 1.65
N ILE A 53 9.21 7.39 0.59
CA ILE A 53 9.72 7.04 -0.73
C ILE A 53 11.17 7.48 -0.79
N HIS A 54 12.06 6.51 -0.91
CA HIS A 54 13.51 6.70 -0.91
C HIS A 54 14.11 6.19 -2.23
N GLY A 55 14.97 6.99 -2.86
CA GLY A 55 15.65 6.65 -4.10
C GLY A 55 17.13 6.96 -4.05
N GLU A 56 17.95 5.92 -4.15
CA GLU A 56 19.41 6.02 -4.21
C GLU A 56 19.90 5.70 -5.63
N ARG A 57 20.64 6.62 -6.24
CA ARG A 57 21.20 6.44 -7.57
C ARG A 57 22.29 5.37 -7.55
N GLN A 58 22.21 4.43 -8.49
CA GLN A 58 23.08 3.25 -8.47
C GLN A 58 24.55 3.57 -8.74
N LYS A 59 24.81 4.59 -9.58
CA LYS A 59 26.13 4.98 -10.07
C LYS A 59 27.05 5.45 -8.93
N ASP A 60 26.55 6.34 -8.09
CA ASP A 60 27.33 7.10 -7.11
C ASP A 60 26.77 7.02 -5.70
N LYS A 61 25.71 6.24 -5.50
CA LYS A 61 25.01 6.08 -4.21
C LYS A 61 24.40 7.37 -3.67
N LEU A 62 24.21 8.37 -4.53
CA LEU A 62 23.58 9.63 -4.14
C LEU A 62 22.09 9.43 -3.88
N VAL A 63 21.59 9.95 -2.77
CA VAL A 63 20.17 9.98 -2.46
C VAL A 63 19.53 11.11 -3.25
N VAL A 64 18.79 10.76 -4.30
CA VAL A 64 18.18 11.70 -5.26
C VAL A 64 16.67 11.87 -5.06
N LEU A 65 16.09 11.08 -4.17
CA LEU A 65 14.66 11.14 -3.82
C LEU A 65 14.46 10.78 -2.36
N GLU A 66 13.92 11.72 -1.60
CA GLU A 66 13.36 11.50 -0.27
C GLU A 66 12.05 12.26 -0.15
N CYS A 67 10.95 11.53 0.04
CA CYS A 67 9.62 12.10 0.09
C CYS A 67 8.73 11.28 1.04
N PHE A 68 8.27 11.91 2.12
CA PHE A 68 7.33 11.26 3.04
C PHE A 68 5.98 11.03 2.36
N VAL A 69 5.45 9.82 2.53
CA VAL A 69 4.11 9.47 2.06
C VAL A 69 3.08 10.13 2.96
N LYS A 70 2.15 10.88 2.37
CA LYS A 70 0.99 11.46 3.08
C LYS A 70 -0.28 10.67 2.75
N LYS A 71 -1.27 10.74 3.63
CA LYS A 71 -2.56 10.05 3.44
C LYS A 71 -3.34 10.57 2.24
N ASP A 72 -3.15 11.84 1.93
CA ASP A 72 -3.74 12.60 0.83
C ASP A 72 -2.79 12.70 -0.38
N LEU A 73 -1.80 11.79 -0.47
CA LEU A 73 -0.87 11.76 -1.60
C LEU A 73 -1.62 11.59 -2.92
N VAL A 74 -1.52 12.59 -3.80
CA VAL A 74 -2.07 12.52 -5.15
C VAL A 74 -1.08 11.79 -6.06
N TYR A 75 -1.31 10.49 -6.27
CA TYR A 75 -0.50 9.62 -7.14
C TYR A 75 -1.14 9.46 -8.51
N THR A 76 -0.45 9.88 -9.57
CA THR A 76 -0.92 9.86 -10.96
C THR A 76 -0.13 8.87 -11.80
N LYS A 77 -0.85 8.02 -12.55
CA LYS A 77 -0.27 7.08 -13.52
C LYS A 77 -0.42 7.65 -14.92
N ALA A 78 0.54 8.48 -15.33
CA ALA A 78 0.46 9.20 -16.61
C ALA A 78 0.56 8.24 -17.82
N ASN A 79 1.39 7.19 -17.72
CA ASN A 79 1.43 6.08 -18.67
C ASN A 79 1.97 4.81 -17.98
N PRO A 80 2.03 3.64 -18.66
CA PRO A 80 2.41 2.37 -18.03
C PRO A 80 3.79 2.33 -17.37
N THR A 81 4.71 3.24 -17.71
CA THR A 81 6.07 3.30 -17.16
C THR A 81 6.42 4.66 -16.57
N PHE A 82 5.49 5.61 -16.53
CA PHE A 82 5.72 6.92 -15.94
C PHE A 82 4.61 7.27 -14.97
N HIS A 83 4.95 7.28 -13.69
CA HIS A 83 4.06 7.72 -12.62
C HIS A 83 4.66 8.94 -11.91
N HIS A 84 3.80 9.78 -11.36
CA HIS A 84 4.22 10.97 -10.64
C HIS A 84 3.27 11.34 -9.51
N TRP A 85 3.76 12.13 -8.57
CA TRP A 85 2.98 12.61 -7.45
C TRP A 85 3.42 14.02 -7.03
N LYS A 86 2.57 14.67 -6.25
CA LYS A 86 2.86 15.97 -5.65
C LYS A 86 2.76 15.84 -4.14
N VAL A 87 3.76 16.39 -3.44
CA VAL A 87 3.73 16.59 -2.00
C VAL A 87 4.13 18.03 -1.73
N ASP A 88 3.29 18.74 -0.99
CA ASP A 88 3.44 20.19 -0.77
C ASP A 88 3.57 20.91 -2.11
N ASN A 89 4.64 21.67 -2.34
CA ASN A 89 4.88 22.34 -3.63
C ASN A 89 5.88 21.61 -4.54
N ARG A 90 6.25 20.37 -4.23
CA ARG A 90 7.22 19.59 -5.02
C ARG A 90 6.54 18.49 -5.79
N LYS A 91 6.92 18.33 -7.06
CA LYS A 91 6.43 17.28 -7.97
C LYS A 91 7.56 16.30 -8.24
N PHE A 92 7.30 15.04 -7.99
CA PHE A 92 8.24 13.94 -8.17
C PHE A 92 7.68 12.96 -9.19
N GLY A 93 8.54 12.34 -9.97
CA GLY A 93 8.16 11.33 -10.94
C GLY A 93 9.15 10.19 -10.99
N LEU A 94 8.71 9.06 -11.53
CA LEU A 94 9.53 7.89 -11.79
C LEU A 94 9.26 7.38 -13.20
N THR A 95 10.34 7.22 -13.97
CA THR A 95 10.32 6.46 -15.21
C THR A 95 10.84 5.05 -14.92
N PHE A 96 9.93 4.07 -14.90
CA PHE A 96 10.22 2.67 -14.62
C PHE A 96 10.82 1.96 -15.83
N GLN A 97 11.64 0.94 -15.57
CA GLN A 97 12.18 0.10 -16.65
C GLN A 97 11.10 -0.77 -17.32
N SER A 98 10.05 -1.11 -16.58
CA SER A 98 8.98 -1.98 -17.06
C SER A 98 7.63 -1.60 -16.47
N PRO A 99 6.52 -1.89 -17.17
CA PRO A 99 5.18 -1.77 -16.59
C PRO A 99 4.97 -2.66 -15.36
N ALA A 100 5.72 -3.76 -15.23
CA ALA A 100 5.66 -4.64 -14.07
C ALA A 100 6.20 -3.95 -12.81
N ASP A 101 7.35 -3.27 -12.92
CA ASP A 101 7.94 -2.47 -11.85
C ASP A 101 7.01 -1.33 -11.45
N ALA A 102 6.43 -0.62 -12.43
CA ALA A 102 5.48 0.46 -12.20
C ALA A 102 4.27 -0.02 -11.39
N ARG A 103 3.70 -1.18 -11.75
CA ARG A 103 2.60 -1.81 -11.00
C ARG A 103 3.02 -2.27 -9.61
N ALA A 104 4.23 -2.80 -9.44
CA ALA A 104 4.72 -3.21 -8.13
C ALA A 104 4.86 -1.99 -7.20
N PHE A 105 5.43 -0.90 -7.72
CA PHE A 105 5.59 0.33 -6.98
C PHE A 105 4.25 0.98 -6.61
N ASP A 106 3.28 1.04 -7.54
CA ASP A 106 1.90 1.50 -7.28
C ASP A 106 1.23 0.71 -6.15
N ARG A 107 1.39 -0.63 -6.13
CA ARG A 107 0.88 -1.46 -5.00
C ARG A 107 1.54 -1.10 -3.68
N GLY A 108 2.85 -0.89 -3.66
CA GLY A 108 3.58 -0.49 -2.44
C GLY A 108 3.15 0.87 -1.91
N VAL A 109 2.97 1.87 -2.80
CA VAL A 109 2.48 3.19 -2.39
C VAL A 109 1.07 3.11 -1.81
N ARG A 110 0.15 2.38 -2.45
CA ARG A 110 -1.22 2.19 -1.92
C ARG A 110 -1.21 1.51 -0.55
N LYS A 111 -0.42 0.44 -0.38
CA LYS A 111 -0.29 -0.24 0.90
C LYS A 111 0.23 0.68 2.00
N ALA A 112 1.22 1.52 1.70
CA ALA A 112 1.72 2.51 2.66
C ALA A 112 0.65 3.53 3.07
N ILE A 113 -0.18 3.99 2.13
CA ILE A 113 -1.28 4.93 2.42
C ILE A 113 -2.37 4.26 3.28
N GLU A 114 -2.76 3.03 2.94
CA GLU A 114 -3.71 2.22 3.71
C GLU A 114 -3.23 2.06 5.17
N ASP A 115 -1.97 1.68 5.37
CA ASP A 115 -1.38 1.49 6.70
C ASP A 115 -1.29 2.79 7.50
N LEU A 116 -1.04 3.93 6.84
CA LEU A 116 -1.07 5.25 7.47
C LEU A 116 -2.48 5.60 7.97
N ILE A 117 -3.52 5.21 7.25
CA ILE A 117 -4.91 5.47 7.64
C ILE A 117 -5.30 4.56 8.82
N GLU A 118 -5.04 3.25 8.73
CA GLU A 118 -5.36 2.26 9.77
C GLU A 118 -4.62 2.54 11.10
N GLY A 119 -3.33 2.89 11.03
CA GLY A 119 -2.52 3.26 12.20
C GLY A 119 -3.00 4.52 12.93
N THR A 120 -3.92 5.28 12.32
CA THR A 120 -4.60 6.39 13.00
C THR A 120 -5.98 6.05 13.56
N ALA A 121 -6.70 5.10 12.95
CA ALA A 121 -8.01 4.66 13.43
C ALA A 121 -7.92 3.91 14.78
N THR A 122 -6.86 3.12 14.98
CA THR A 122 -6.62 2.34 16.21
C THR A 122 -6.27 3.17 17.45
N ARG A 123 -6.03 4.49 17.32
CA ARG A 123 -5.73 5.39 18.46
C ARG A 123 -6.86 6.38 18.78
N GLY A 124 -7.94 6.39 18.00
CA GLY A 124 -9.14 7.18 18.26
C GLY A 124 -10.32 6.40 18.85
N GLY A 125 -10.22 5.06 18.91
CA GLY A 125 -11.21 4.21 19.54
C GLY A 125 -10.91 4.03 21.03
N SER A 126 -11.63 4.76 21.87
CA SER A 126 -11.77 4.47 23.29
C SER A 126 -12.04 2.98 23.48
N HIS A 127 -11.22 2.35 24.31
CA HIS A 127 -11.36 1.00 24.81
C HIS A 127 -12.75 0.80 25.44
N SER A 128 -13.73 0.31 24.66
CA SER A 128 -14.93 -0.29 25.21
C SER A 128 -14.69 -1.80 25.28
N ASN A 129 -14.26 -2.27 26.45
CA ASN A 129 -14.39 -3.69 26.81
C ASN A 129 -15.84 -3.93 27.25
N PRO A 130 -16.63 -4.79 26.58
CA PRO A 130 -17.89 -5.24 27.13
C PRO A 130 -17.72 -6.68 27.60
N TRP A 131 -16.95 -6.92 28.66
CA TRP A 131 -17.15 -8.14 29.44
C TRP A 131 -16.56 -8.02 30.85
N LYS A 132 -17.37 -7.53 31.79
CA LYS A 132 -17.40 -7.98 33.20
C LYS A 132 -18.58 -7.32 33.93
N SER A 133 -19.70 -8.03 34.02
CA SER A 133 -20.51 -8.17 35.25
C SER A 133 -21.76 -8.98 34.93
N GLY A 134 -21.98 -10.06 35.67
CA GLY A 134 -23.09 -10.97 35.46
C GLY A 134 -22.88 -12.28 36.21
N GLU A 135 -22.65 -12.17 37.51
CA GLU A 135 -22.73 -13.26 38.46
C GLU A 135 -24.21 -13.71 38.56
N LEU A 136 -24.49 -14.97 38.29
CA LEU A 136 -25.71 -15.67 38.70
C LEU A 136 -25.32 -17.10 39.08
N VAL A 137 -25.50 -17.42 40.36
CA VAL A 137 -25.18 -18.71 40.94
C VAL A 137 -26.47 -19.56 41.09
N LEU A 138 -26.30 -20.87 40.84
CA LEU A 138 -27.09 -22.04 41.23
C LEU A 138 -28.39 -22.35 40.46
N SER A 139 -28.46 -23.55 39.87
CA SER A 139 -29.06 -24.71 40.54
C SER A 139 -28.89 -26.02 39.74
N HIS A 140 -28.84 -27.15 40.45
CA HIS A 140 -28.70 -28.52 39.94
C HIS A 140 -29.95 -29.02 39.20
N GLY A 141 -29.76 -29.89 38.20
CA GLY A 141 -30.83 -30.72 37.65
C GLY A 141 -30.36 -31.69 36.57
N ALA A 142 -30.27 -32.97 36.90
CA ALA A 142 -29.98 -34.07 35.97
C ALA A 142 -31.22 -34.42 35.13
N GLY A 143 -31.04 -34.68 33.83
CA GLY A 143 -32.08 -35.16 32.92
C GLY A 143 -31.47 -35.73 31.64
N LYS A 144 -31.96 -36.89 31.19
CA LYS A 144 -31.29 -37.86 30.31
C LYS A 144 -32.10 -38.04 29.01
N ARG A 145 -31.41 -38.22 27.86
CA ARG A 145 -31.85 -38.83 26.57
C ARG A 145 -32.90 -38.03 25.76
N ASP A 146 -32.95 -37.94 24.42
CA ASP A 146 -32.52 -38.71 23.23
C ASP A 146 -32.16 -37.68 22.10
N GLY A 147 -31.24 -37.83 21.15
CA GLY A 147 -31.11 -38.87 20.10
C GLY A 147 -31.77 -38.44 18.78
N CYS A 148 -31.06 -37.82 17.81
CA CYS A 148 -31.33 -38.00 16.36
C CYS A 148 -30.30 -37.36 15.39
N LYS A 149 -29.57 -38.24 14.69
CA LYS A 149 -29.20 -38.24 13.25
C LYS A 149 -28.48 -37.04 12.61
N ILE A 150 -27.19 -37.30 12.38
CA ILE A 150 -26.41 -37.02 11.16
C ILE A 150 -27.20 -37.22 9.84
N SER A 151 -27.04 -36.29 8.90
CA SER A 151 -27.24 -36.51 7.46
C SER A 151 -26.19 -35.74 6.68
N SER A 152 -25.55 -36.44 5.75
CA SER A 152 -24.51 -36.00 4.82
C SER A 152 -25.11 -35.42 3.52
N SER A 153 -24.21 -35.03 2.62
CA SER A 153 -24.38 -34.69 1.19
C SER A 153 -24.69 -33.20 0.91
N ALA A 154 -24.13 -32.52 -0.10
CA ALA A 154 -23.29 -32.94 -1.22
C ALA A 154 -22.40 -31.77 -1.70
N TRP A 155 -21.24 -32.12 -2.27
CA TRP A 155 -20.41 -31.26 -3.10
C TRP A 155 -21.03 -31.13 -4.49
N THR A 156 -20.97 -29.95 -5.12
CA THR A 156 -20.77 -29.82 -6.57
C THR A 156 -20.20 -28.45 -6.91
N SER A 157 -19.05 -28.46 -7.58
CA SER A 157 -18.46 -27.31 -8.27
C SER A 157 -19.28 -26.97 -9.51
N LEU A 158 -19.39 -25.68 -9.86
CA LEU A 158 -19.42 -25.31 -11.27
C LEU A 158 -18.78 -23.93 -11.50
N VAL A 159 -17.68 -23.97 -12.23
CA VAL A 159 -17.05 -22.85 -12.92
C VAL A 159 -17.97 -22.41 -14.07
N HIS A 160 -18.19 -21.11 -14.23
CA HIS A 160 -18.62 -20.56 -15.51
C HIS A 160 -17.78 -19.33 -15.85
N VAL A 161 -16.97 -19.52 -16.89
CA VAL A 161 -16.28 -18.47 -17.64
C VAL A 161 -17.30 -17.83 -18.58
N SER A 162 -17.35 -16.50 -18.62
CA SER A 162 -17.79 -15.81 -19.84
C SER A 162 -17.03 -14.51 -20.03
N LYS A 163 -16.25 -14.51 -21.11
CA LYS A 163 -15.66 -13.35 -21.77
C LYS A 163 -16.78 -12.49 -22.35
N CYS A 164 -16.72 -11.18 -22.17
CA CYS A 164 -17.30 -10.25 -23.14
C CYS A 164 -16.17 -9.48 -23.85
N SER A 165 -16.15 -9.67 -25.16
CA SER A 165 -15.19 -9.09 -26.10
C SER A 165 -15.48 -7.62 -26.39
N ARG A 166 -14.39 -6.97 -26.82
CA ARG A 166 -14.27 -5.65 -27.43
C ARG A 166 -15.33 -5.40 -28.52
N VAL A 167 -15.81 -4.16 -28.58
CA VAL A 167 -16.35 -3.56 -29.81
C VAL A 167 -15.43 -2.41 -30.19
N LEU A 168 -14.72 -2.59 -31.30
CA LEU A 168 -14.19 -1.51 -32.14
C LEU A 168 -15.31 -1.17 -33.12
N SER A 169 -15.61 0.11 -33.30
CA SER A 169 -16.23 0.59 -34.54
C SER A 169 -15.50 1.86 -34.96
N LEU A 170 -14.94 1.80 -36.16
CA LEU A 170 -14.42 2.95 -36.90
C LEU A 170 -15.57 3.88 -37.27
N CYS A 171 -15.31 5.18 -37.23
CA CYS A 171 -15.73 6.18 -38.20
C CYS A 171 -14.50 7.02 -38.53
#